data_AF-A0A5K7YGX1-F1
#
_entry.id   AF-A0A5K7YGX1-F1
#
_cell.length_a   1.000
_cell.length_b   1.000
_cell.length_c   1.000
_cell.angle_alpha   90.00
_cell.angle_beta   90.00
_cell.angle_gamma   90.00
#
_symmetry.space_group_name_H-M   'P 1'
#
loop_
_entity.id
_entity.type
_entity.pdbx_description
1 polymer ?
#
loop_
_entity_poly.entity_id
_entity_poly.type
_entity_poly.pdbx_seq_one_letter_code
_entity_poly.pdbx_strand_id
1 'polypeptide(L)'
;MATGIKDKVTIIGMGCTRFGERWDMGAEELMVEAFEECLADAGIEKKQIDAAWFGSCMEEVHVCKTAGAVYGAEQILSWGLDHCRRTNRGGRPLSKSRAVQFELVEMAADVKVGRTFMDKLVADHIEEKDIVVETAMAKFWTTDLANRTAP
;
A
#
# COMPACT_ATOMS: atom_id res chain seq x y z
N MET A 1 -16.89 -22.80 15.77
CA MET A 1 -17.22 -21.43 15.36
C MET A 1 -16.36 -20.49 16.20
N ALA A 2 -15.54 -19.64 15.59
CA ALA A 2 -14.81 -18.62 16.33
C ALA A 2 -15.82 -17.61 16.90
N THR A 3 -15.93 -17.52 18.23
CA THR A 3 -16.70 -16.46 18.89
C THR A 3 -15.96 -15.14 18.69
N GLY A 4 -16.55 -14.21 17.95
CA GLY A 4 -15.93 -12.91 17.65
C GLY A 4 -15.68 -12.04 18.90
N ILE A 5 -14.98 -10.92 18.70
CA ILE A 5 -14.59 -9.97 19.76
C ILE A 5 -15.69 -8.93 20.08
N LYS A 6 -16.87 -9.06 19.48
CA LYS A 6 -18.03 -8.21 19.73
C LYS A 6 -18.34 -8.20 21.24
N ASP A 7 -18.50 -7.02 21.81
CA ASP A 7 -18.75 -6.76 23.24
C ASP A 7 -17.60 -7.10 24.22
N LYS A 8 -16.41 -7.45 23.70
CA LYS A 8 -15.19 -7.67 24.49
C LYS A 8 -14.15 -6.57 24.34
N VAL A 9 -14.34 -5.69 23.36
CA VAL A 9 -13.40 -4.63 22.99
C VAL A 9 -14.16 -3.32 22.89
N THR A 10 -13.56 -2.25 23.39
CA THR A 10 -14.07 -0.87 23.26
C THR A 10 -12.89 0.03 22.92
N ILE A 11 -13.14 1.02 22.06
CA ILE A 11 -12.19 2.09 21.77
C ILE A 11 -12.49 3.21 22.76
N ILE A 12 -11.51 3.52 23.61
CA ILE A 12 -11.68 4.51 24.69
C ILE A 12 -10.98 5.84 24.39
N GLY A 13 -10.12 5.89 23.37
CA GLY A 13 -9.52 7.14 22.90
C GLY A 13 -8.78 6.97 21.58
N MET A 14 -8.41 8.10 20.98
CA MET A 14 -7.57 8.18 19.79
C MET A 14 -6.60 9.35 19.87
N GLY A 15 -5.51 9.27 19.12
CA GLY A 15 -4.58 10.38 18.94
C GLY A 15 -4.02 10.40 17.53
N CYS A 16 -3.70 11.59 17.04
CA CYS A 16 -3.24 11.85 15.69
C CYS A 16 -2.24 13.00 15.72
N THR A 17 -1.03 12.75 15.20
CA THR A 17 -0.02 13.80 15.08
C THR A 17 -0.56 15.01 14.33
N ARG A 18 -0.15 16.20 14.74
CA ARG A 18 -0.51 17.43 14.03
C ARG A 18 -0.01 17.38 12.59
N PHE A 19 -0.94 17.55 11.66
CA PHE A 19 -0.66 17.59 10.24
C PHE A 19 0.15 18.84 9.87
N GLY A 20 1.21 18.65 9.09
CA GLY A 20 2.04 19.74 8.59
C GLY A 20 3.48 19.30 8.28
N GLU A 21 4.27 20.23 7.75
CA GLU A 21 5.69 20.04 7.53
C GLU A 21 6.46 20.12 8.84
N ARG A 22 7.03 18.99 9.27
CA ARG A 22 7.76 18.86 10.54
C ARG A 22 9.10 18.16 10.34
N TRP A 23 9.96 18.86 9.61
CA TRP A 23 11.29 18.38 9.21
C TRP A 23 12.25 18.13 10.38
N ASP A 24 11.91 18.63 11.56
CA ASP A 24 12.63 18.46 12.81
C ASP A 24 12.23 17.19 13.59
N MET A 25 11.22 16.45 13.13
CA MET A 25 10.66 15.30 13.85
C MET A 25 10.65 14.04 12.98
N GLY A 26 11.11 12.92 13.56
CA GLY A 26 11.10 11.62 12.94
C GLY A 26 9.82 10.83 13.27
N ALA A 27 9.78 9.59 12.79
CA ALA A 27 8.65 8.69 13.02
C ALA A 27 8.46 8.35 14.51
N GLU A 28 9.54 8.28 15.28
CA GLU A 28 9.48 7.99 16.72
C GLU A 28 8.81 9.13 17.48
N GLU A 29 9.19 10.37 17.21
CA GLU A 29 8.62 11.54 17.87
C GLU A 29 7.16 11.75 17.49
N LEU A 30 6.83 11.50 16.21
CA LEU A 30 5.45 11.49 15.72
C LEU A 30 4.61 10.41 16.43
N MET A 31 5.14 9.20 16.57
CA MET A 31 4.45 8.13 17.29
C MET A 31 4.19 8.50 18.76
N VAL A 32 5.18 9.08 19.45
CA VAL A 32 5.05 9.49 20.85
C VAL A 32 3.96 10.56 21.01
N GLU A 33 3.91 11.56 20.14
CA GLU A 33 2.88 12.61 20.18
C GLU A 33 1.47 12.05 20.02
N ALA A 34 1.23 11.21 18.99
CA ALA A 34 -0.07 10.59 18.80
C ALA A 34 -0.47 9.70 19.99
N PHE A 35 0.51 9.02 20.61
CA PHE A 35 0.26 8.22 21.79
C PHE A 35 -0.09 9.07 23.02
N GLU A 36 0.60 10.20 23.24
CA GLU A 36 0.30 11.11 24.35
C GLU A 36 -1.08 11.77 24.22
N GLU A 37 -1.47 12.17 23.01
CA GLU A 37 -2.82 12.66 22.74
C GLU A 37 -3.88 11.58 22.99
N CYS A 38 -3.62 10.34 22.56
CA CYS A 38 -4.50 9.20 22.80
C CYS A 38 -4.70 8.90 24.30
N LEU A 39 -3.65 8.96 25.10
CA LEU A 39 -3.75 8.80 26.56
C LEU A 39 -4.62 9.89 27.19
N ALA A 40 -4.46 11.12 26.72
CA ALA A 40 -5.23 12.26 27.21
C ALA A 40 -6.72 12.13 26.85
N ASP A 41 -7.04 11.74 25.61
CA ASP A 41 -8.41 11.50 25.15
C ASP A 41 -9.06 10.32 25.90
N ALA A 42 -8.31 9.24 26.12
CA ALA A 42 -8.78 8.07 26.86
C ALA A 42 -8.91 8.29 28.38
N GLY A 43 -8.24 9.31 28.93
CA GLY A 43 -8.24 9.60 30.37
C GLY A 43 -7.56 8.51 31.21
N ILE A 44 -6.55 7.83 30.66
CA ILE A 44 -5.82 6.74 31.34
C ILE A 44 -4.33 7.08 31.52
N GLU A 45 -3.69 6.41 32.48
CA GLU A 45 -2.23 6.47 32.66
C GLU A 45 -1.51 5.27 32.03
N LYS A 46 -0.25 5.45 31.62
CA LYS A 46 0.59 4.39 31.01
C LYS A 46 0.66 3.10 31.85
N LYS A 47 0.59 3.21 33.18
CA LYS A 47 0.61 2.07 34.11
C LYS A 47 -0.63 1.16 34.04
N GLN A 48 -1.69 1.63 33.39
CA GLN A 48 -2.94 0.88 33.20
C GLN A 48 -2.96 0.09 31.88
N ILE A 49 -1.89 0.16 31.08
CA ILE A 49 -1.76 -0.55 29.81
C ILE A 49 -0.98 -1.85 30.07
N ASP A 50 -1.68 -2.98 29.96
CA ASP A 50 -1.07 -4.31 30.13
C ASP A 50 -0.27 -4.76 28.91
N ALA A 51 -0.68 -4.31 27.72
CA ALA A 51 -0.05 -4.65 26.45
C ALA A 51 -0.29 -3.55 25.41
N ALA A 52 0.67 -3.39 24.50
CA ALA A 52 0.57 -2.50 23.36
C ALA A 52 0.92 -3.24 22.07
N TRP A 53 0.21 -2.91 20.99
CA TRP A 53 0.50 -3.39 19.64
C TRP A 53 0.81 -2.19 18.76
N PHE A 54 1.91 -2.28 18.03
CA PHE A 54 2.32 -1.26 17.07
C PHE A 54 2.15 -1.82 15.65
N GLY A 55 1.52 -1.02 14.78
CA GLY A 55 1.37 -1.33 13.36
C GLY A 55 1.74 -0.12 12.54
N SER A 56 2.68 -0.27 11.61
CA SER A 56 3.04 0.76 10.65
C SER A 56 2.63 0.34 9.24
N CYS A 57 2.17 1.30 8.42
CA CYS A 57 1.87 1.04 7.02
C CYS A 57 3.11 1.11 6.11
N MET A 58 4.27 1.60 6.58
CA MET A 58 5.59 1.64 5.88
C MET A 58 6.76 1.61 6.92
N GLU A 59 7.96 1.02 6.73
CA GLU A 59 8.91 1.37 5.67
C GLU A 59 10.09 0.39 5.37
N GLU A 60 10.48 -0.59 6.21
CA GLU A 60 11.83 -1.22 6.05
C GLU A 60 11.92 -2.70 5.63
N VAL A 61 10.86 -3.51 5.75
CA VAL A 61 10.92 -4.96 5.41
C VAL A 61 10.18 -5.26 4.11
N HIS A 62 10.76 -4.74 3.04
CA HIS A 62 10.74 -5.15 1.63
C HIS A 62 9.44 -5.62 0.92
N VAL A 63 8.48 -6.32 1.53
CA VAL A 63 7.26 -6.85 0.85
C VAL A 63 6.12 -5.81 0.78
N CYS A 64 5.96 -4.94 1.78
CA CYS A 64 4.87 -3.94 1.75
C CYS A 64 5.10 -2.81 0.74
N LYS A 65 6.36 -2.46 0.43
CA LYS A 65 6.68 -1.38 -0.53
C LYS A 65 6.37 -1.78 -1.98
N THR A 66 6.50 -3.07 -2.31
CA THR A 66 6.17 -3.61 -3.63
C THR A 66 4.67 -3.67 -3.85
N ALA A 67 3.91 -4.00 -2.79
CA ALA A 67 2.46 -4.05 -2.84
C ALA A 67 1.83 -2.70 -3.19
N GLY A 68 2.31 -1.60 -2.59
CA GLY A 68 1.82 -0.26 -2.92
C GLY A 68 2.07 0.13 -4.38
N ALA A 69 3.25 -0.18 -4.91
CA ALA A 69 3.62 0.13 -6.29
C ALA A 69 2.84 -0.70 -7.32
N VAL A 70 2.66 -2.01 -7.09
CA VAL A 70 1.85 -2.88 -7.95
C VAL A 70 0.38 -2.46 -7.92
N TYR A 71 -0.17 -2.19 -6.73
CA TYR A 71 -1.53 -1.69 -6.61
C TYR A 71 -1.72 -0.35 -7.33
N GLY A 72 -0.78 0.58 -7.18
CA GLY A 72 -0.78 1.85 -7.92
C GLY A 72 -0.83 1.64 -9.43
N ALA A 73 0.01 0.76 -9.96
CA ALA A 73 0.04 0.41 -11.39
C ALA A 73 -1.27 -0.28 -11.86
N GLU A 74 -1.85 -1.17 -11.06
CA GLU A 74 -3.17 -1.79 -11.32
C GLU A 74 -4.27 -0.72 -11.43
N GLN A 75 -4.27 0.27 -10.52
CA GLN A 75 -5.26 1.36 -10.55
C GLN A 75 -5.06 2.28 -11.76
N ILE A 76 -3.81 2.63 -12.09
CA ILE A 76 -3.51 3.46 -13.26
C ILE A 76 -3.98 2.77 -14.54
N LEU A 77 -3.71 1.46 -14.70
CA LEU A 77 -4.18 0.68 -15.83
C LEU A 77 -5.72 0.65 -15.90
N SER A 78 -6.38 0.44 -14.76
CA SER A 78 -7.85 0.42 -14.69
C SER A 78 -8.45 1.78 -15.10
N TRP A 79 -7.91 2.89 -14.57
CA TRP A 79 -8.31 4.23 -14.96
C TRP A 79 -8.01 4.53 -16.44
N GLY A 80 -6.86 4.08 -16.95
CA GLY A 80 -6.48 4.21 -18.36
C GLY A 80 -7.44 3.46 -19.29
N LEU A 81 -7.83 2.24 -18.93
CA LEU A 81 -8.84 1.45 -19.66
C LEU A 81 -10.19 2.15 -19.68
N ASP A 82 -10.65 2.65 -18.53
CA ASP A 82 -11.90 3.40 -18.42
C ASP A 82 -11.88 4.69 -19.24
N HIS A 83 -10.78 5.44 -19.18
CA HIS A 83 -10.59 6.63 -20.00
C HIS A 83 -10.64 6.29 -21.50
N CYS A 84 -9.90 5.27 -21.94
CA CYS A 84 -9.88 4.85 -23.34
C CYS A 84 -11.25 4.37 -23.86
N ARG A 85 -12.11 3.86 -22.97
CA ARG A 85 -13.49 3.46 -23.31
C ARG A 85 -14.43 4.66 -23.44
N ARG A 86 -14.28 5.69 -22.59
CA ARG A 86 -15.17 6.86 -22.53
C ARG A 86 -14.77 7.96 -23.51
N THR A 87 -13.49 8.09 -23.83
CA THR A 87 -12.97 9.15 -24.70
C THR A 87 -13.10 8.77 -26.18
N ASN A 88 -13.86 9.56 -26.92
CA ASN A 88 -13.99 9.46 -28.37
C ASN A 88 -13.05 10.45 -29.07
N ARG A 89 -12.26 9.98 -30.03
CA ARG A 89 -11.42 10.82 -30.90
C ARG A 89 -11.67 10.44 -32.36
N GLY A 90 -12.14 11.39 -33.16
CA GLY A 90 -12.49 11.13 -34.57
C GLY A 90 -13.70 10.20 -34.74
N GLY A 91 -14.70 10.29 -33.85
CA GLY A 91 -15.96 9.53 -33.94
C GLY A 91 -15.87 8.06 -33.52
N ARG A 92 -14.72 7.60 -33.01
CA ARG A 92 -14.54 6.24 -32.46
C ARG A 92 -13.87 6.30 -31.07
N PRO A 93 -14.16 5.34 -30.18
CA PRO A 93 -13.46 5.24 -28.90
C PRO A 93 -11.96 5.00 -29.09
N LEU A 94 -11.13 5.56 -28.20
CA LEU A 94 -9.68 5.34 -28.22
C LEU A 94 -9.32 3.85 -28.06
N SER A 95 -10.16 3.07 -27.39
CA SER A 95 -10.03 1.61 -27.25
C SER A 95 -10.04 0.84 -28.57
N LYS A 96 -10.41 1.46 -29.70
CA LYS A 96 -10.37 0.88 -31.05
C LYS A 96 -9.09 1.22 -31.83
N SER A 97 -8.23 2.07 -31.30
CA SER A 97 -6.92 2.38 -31.91
C SER A 97 -5.94 1.25 -31.63
N ARG A 98 -5.29 0.71 -32.67
CA ARG A 98 -4.29 -0.36 -32.54
C ARG A 98 -3.11 0.03 -31.65
N ALA A 99 -2.63 1.27 -31.78
CA ALA A 99 -1.53 1.77 -30.95
C ALA A 99 -1.91 1.75 -29.46
N VAL A 100 -3.09 2.28 -29.12
CA VAL A 100 -3.59 2.29 -27.74
C VAL A 100 -3.81 0.88 -27.20
N GLN A 101 -4.31 -0.05 -28.02
CA GLN A 101 -4.48 -1.44 -27.62
C GLN A 101 -3.15 -2.12 -27.33
N PHE A 102 -2.11 -1.83 -28.11
CA PHE A 102 -0.78 -2.41 -27.91
C PHE A 102 -0.18 -1.95 -26.58
N GLU A 103 -0.18 -0.64 -26.33
CA GLU A 103 0.30 -0.07 -25.05
C GLU A 103 -0.46 -0.62 -23.84
N LEU A 104 -1.80 -0.70 -23.92
CA LEU A 104 -2.61 -1.23 -22.81
C LEU A 104 -2.31 -2.71 -22.53
N VAL A 105 -2.01 -3.50 -23.56
CA VAL A 105 -1.66 -4.92 -23.39
C VAL A 105 -0.27 -5.07 -22.80
N GLU A 106 0.70 -4.26 -23.22
CA GLU A 106 2.05 -4.25 -22.63
C GLU A 106 2.00 -3.86 -21.15
N MET A 107 1.30 -2.77 -20.82
CA MET A 107 1.07 -2.36 -19.43
C MET A 107 0.38 -3.46 -18.62
N ALA A 108 -0.64 -4.11 -19.17
CA ALA A 108 -1.33 -5.21 -18.49
C ALA A 108 -0.43 -6.43 -18.24
N ALA A 109 0.46 -6.74 -19.20
CA ALA A 109 1.43 -7.82 -19.04
C ALA A 109 2.41 -7.51 -17.91
N ASP A 110 2.98 -6.30 -17.91
CA ASP A 110 3.94 -5.86 -16.90
C ASP A 110 3.34 -5.81 -15.49
N VAL A 111 2.11 -5.28 -15.35
CA VAL A 111 1.36 -5.29 -14.09
C VAL A 111 1.12 -6.71 -13.60
N LYS A 112 0.74 -7.62 -14.50
CA LYS A 112 0.50 -9.02 -14.15
C LYS A 112 1.76 -9.75 -13.71
N VAL A 113 2.91 -9.46 -14.33
CA VAL A 113 4.22 -9.96 -13.89
C VAL A 113 4.55 -9.45 -12.50
N GLY A 114 4.40 -8.14 -12.25
CA GLY A 114 4.63 -7.54 -10.94
C GLY A 114 3.75 -8.17 -9.85
N ARG A 115 2.46 -8.37 -10.14
CA ARG A 115 1.52 -9.03 -9.23
C ARG A 115 1.90 -10.47 -8.92
N THR A 116 2.24 -11.24 -9.94
CA THR A 116 2.63 -12.65 -9.78
C THR A 116 3.92 -12.79 -8.96
N PHE A 117 4.89 -11.89 -9.17
CA PHE A 117 6.13 -11.89 -8.40
C PHE A 117 5.90 -11.55 -6.92
N MET A 118 5.02 -10.58 -6.65
CA MET A 118 4.61 -10.24 -5.29
C MET A 118 3.87 -11.40 -4.61
N ASP A 119 2.87 -12.00 -5.26
CA ASP A 119 2.11 -13.12 -4.68
C ASP A 119 3.03 -14.32 -4.35
N LYS A 120 4.04 -14.57 -5.20
CA LYS A 120 5.08 -15.57 -4.93
C LYS A 120 5.90 -15.23 -3.70
N LEU A 121 6.36 -13.99 -3.54
CA LEU A 121 7.14 -13.57 -2.39
C LEU A 121 6.36 -13.70 -1.08
N VAL A 122 5.06 -13.36 -1.11
CA VAL A 122 4.18 -13.57 0.04
C VAL A 122 4.09 -15.05 0.39
N ALA A 123 3.90 -15.93 -0.60
CA ALA A 123 3.86 -17.38 -0.37
C ALA A 123 5.20 -17.91 0.17
N ASP A 124 6.33 -17.51 -0.41
CA ASP A 124 7.66 -17.94 0.04
C ASP A 124 7.97 -17.42 1.45
N HIS A 125 7.51 -16.21 1.82
CA HIS A 125 7.61 -15.68 3.18
C HIS A 125 6.79 -16.50 4.19
N ILE A 126 5.56 -16.88 3.83
CA ILE A 126 4.69 -17.73 4.66
C ILE A 126 5.35 -19.11 4.90
N GLU A 127 6.12 -19.60 3.93
CA GLU A 127 6.91 -20.83 4.06
C GLU A 127 8.26 -20.63 4.76
N GLU A 128 8.50 -19.48 5.38
CA GLU A 128 9.73 -19.12 6.13
C GLU A 128 11.02 -19.22 5.28
N LYS A 129 10.91 -19.08 3.96
CA LYS A 129 12.08 -19.05 3.07
C LYS A 129 12.81 -17.71 3.19
N ASP A 130 14.13 -17.75 2.99
CA ASP A 130 14.91 -16.53 2.80
C ASP A 130 14.55 -15.91 1.43
N ILE A 131 13.97 -14.72 1.48
CA ILE A 131 13.51 -13.96 0.31
C ILE A 131 14.19 -12.58 0.21
N VAL A 132 15.24 -12.32 1.00
CA VAL A 132 15.81 -10.97 1.15
C VAL A 132 16.23 -10.38 -0.21
N VAL A 133 16.88 -11.20 -1.05
CA VAL A 133 17.38 -10.78 -2.36
C VAL A 133 16.22 -10.53 -3.33
N GLU A 134 15.29 -11.46 -3.42
CA GLU A 134 14.14 -11.38 -4.32
C GLU A 134 13.21 -10.23 -3.93
N THR A 135 13.12 -9.91 -2.64
CA THR A 135 12.32 -8.77 -2.19
C THR A 135 12.98 -7.44 -2.55
N ALA A 136 14.32 -7.35 -2.54
CA ALA A 136 15.03 -6.19 -3.08
C ALA A 136 14.83 -6.06 -4.60
N MET A 137 14.87 -7.16 -5.35
CA MET A 137 14.54 -7.19 -6.79
C MET A 137 13.11 -6.71 -7.05
N ALA A 138 12.15 -7.20 -6.25
CA ALA A 138 10.75 -6.81 -6.37
C ALA A 138 10.57 -5.32 -6.10
N LYS A 139 11.23 -4.79 -5.06
CA LYS A 139 11.21 -3.35 -4.77
C LYS A 139 11.69 -2.55 -5.97
N PHE A 140 12.85 -2.91 -6.53
CA PHE A 140 13.39 -2.22 -7.69
C PHE A 140 12.41 -2.25 -8.87
N TRP A 141 12.00 -3.46 -9.27
CA TRP A 141 11.17 -3.66 -10.45
C TRP A 141 9.78 -3.01 -10.34
N THR A 142 9.09 -3.17 -9.21
CA THR A 142 7.72 -2.68 -9.04
C THR A 142 7.63 -1.16 -8.97
N THR A 143 8.64 -0.50 -8.39
CA THR A 143 8.70 0.97 -8.38
C THR A 143 9.01 1.55 -9.76
N ASP A 144 9.89 0.89 -10.53
CA ASP A 144 10.16 1.26 -11.92
C ASP A 144 8.92 1.03 -12.81
N LEU A 145 8.24 -0.10 -12.61
CA LEU A 145 6.95 -0.39 -13.26
C LEU A 145 5.93 0.71 -13.00
N ALA A 146 5.72 1.10 -11.74
CA ALA A 146 4.78 2.16 -11.38
C ALA A 146 5.09 3.46 -12.14
N ASN A 147 6.36 3.83 -12.23
CA ASN A 147 6.81 4.99 -13.02
C ASN A 147 6.54 4.82 -14.52
N ARG A 148 6.78 3.63 -15.10
CA ARG A 148 6.50 3.36 -16.52
C ARG A 148 5.01 3.37 -16.84
N THR A 149 4.16 2.98 -15.89
CA THR A 149 2.70 2.98 -16.06
C THR A 149 2.07 4.34 -15.81
N ALA A 150 2.72 5.23 -15.05
CA ALA A 150 2.22 6.56 -14.74
C ALA A 150 2.35 7.48 -15.98
N PRO A 151 1.27 8.18 -16.38
CA PRO A 151 1.29 9.13 -17.49
C PRO A 151 1.98 10.45 -17.17
#